data_AF-A0A2E4F7P4-F1
#
_entry.id   AF-A0A2E4F7P4-F1
#
_cell.length_a   1.000
_cell.length_b   1.000
_cell.length_c   1.000
_cell.angle_alpha   90.00
_cell.angle_beta   90.00
_cell.angle_gamma   90.00
#
_symmetry.space_group_name_H-M   'P 1'
#
loop_
_entity.id
_entity.type
_entity.pdbx_description
1 polymer ?
#
loop_
_entity_poly.entity_id
_entity_poly.type
_entity_poly.pdbx_seq_one_letter_code
_entity_poly.pdbx_strand_id
1 'polypeptide(L)'
;MELLMVVVVTTLGFVALLNMQMATLRGLAHAKHLAEATNLAENFIEQLRLEFMSWTDIPGQGLDGGGTFPHIKDLVVGGGVTAGAQATGDVLGAPGWMRAGPTSGEDRRVSRVGPVSPLGLNSGIRQAMIQPGFEGTDKPYCMHYRLTWLVPNRAIRVEVEVSWPLANADLNKFMLCDTLASADLGQARSVTLTSSLGMNVFER
;
A
#
# COMPACT_ATOMS: atom_id res chain seq x y z
N MET A 1 -13.08 59.06 -11.60
CA MET A 1 -13.91 57.84 -11.72
C MET A 1 -13.17 56.71 -12.43
N GLU A 2 -12.43 56.95 -13.51
CA GLU A 2 -11.69 55.89 -14.24
C GLU A 2 -10.64 55.15 -13.38
N LEU A 3 -9.87 55.86 -12.55
CA LEU A 3 -8.89 55.23 -11.65
C LEU A 3 -9.51 54.23 -10.66
N LEU A 4 -10.72 54.52 -10.17
CA LEU A 4 -11.41 53.61 -9.25
C LEU A 4 -11.88 52.34 -9.97
N MET A 5 -12.31 52.46 -11.23
CA MET A 5 -12.73 51.30 -12.03
C MET A 5 -11.55 50.36 -12.31
N VAL A 6 -10.37 50.89 -12.63
CA VAL A 6 -9.17 50.08 -12.86
C VAL A 6 -8.77 49.31 -11.60
N VAL A 7 -8.80 49.95 -10.43
CA VAL A 7 -8.47 49.30 -9.15
C VAL A 7 -9.45 48.18 -8.81
N VAL A 8 -10.75 48.35 -9.09
CA VAL A 8 -11.75 47.29 -8.85
C VAL A 8 -11.53 46.10 -9.79
N VAL A 9 -11.27 46.33 -11.08
CA VAL A 9 -11.03 45.25 -12.04
C VAL A 9 -9.74 44.49 -11.72
N THR A 10 -8.66 45.19 -11.35
CA THR A 10 -7.38 44.54 -10.99
C THR A 10 -7.49 43.75 -9.70
N THR A 11 -8.20 44.26 -8.69
CA THR A 11 -8.41 43.51 -7.43
C THR A 11 -9.25 42.25 -7.63
N LEU A 12 -10.34 42.32 -8.42
CA LEU A 12 -11.13 41.13 -8.76
C LEU A 12 -10.31 40.10 -9.57
N GLY A 13 -9.53 40.56 -10.55
CA GLY A 13 -8.63 39.70 -11.32
C GLY A 13 -7.57 39.01 -10.44
N PHE A 14 -6.98 39.75 -9.49
CA PHE A 14 -6.00 39.21 -8.56
C PHE A 14 -6.60 38.14 -7.63
N VAL A 15 -7.80 38.39 -7.07
CA VAL A 15 -8.50 37.39 -6.23
C VAL A 15 -8.83 36.11 -7.02
N ALA A 16 -9.25 36.24 -8.28
CA ALA A 16 -9.50 35.10 -9.14
C ALA A 16 -8.24 34.25 -9.37
N LEU A 17 -7.10 34.89 -9.63
CA LEU A 17 -5.80 34.21 -9.80
C LEU A 17 -5.36 33.49 -8.51
N LEU A 18 -5.51 34.12 -7.35
CA LEU A 18 -5.17 33.50 -6.06
C LEU A 18 -5.98 32.23 -5.78
N ASN A 19 -7.29 32.27 -6.04
CA ASN A 19 -8.16 31.10 -5.86
C ASN A 19 -7.76 29.96 -6.79
N MET A 20 -7.41 30.26 -8.04
CA MET A 20 -6.93 29.26 -9.00
C MET A 20 -5.58 28.66 -8.57
N GLN A 21 -4.63 29.48 -8.10
CA GLN A 21 -3.34 28.98 -7.61
C GLN A 21 -3.50 28.04 -6.41
N MET A 22 -4.36 28.40 -5.44
CA MET A 22 -4.64 27.53 -4.30
C MET A 22 -5.27 26.19 -4.71
N ALA A 23 -6.20 26.21 -5.68
CA ALA A 23 -6.80 24.99 -6.19
C ALA A 23 -5.76 24.08 -6.87
N THR A 24 -4.87 24.64 -7.70
CA THR A 24 -3.80 23.90 -8.37
C THR A 24 -2.82 23.29 -7.36
N LEU A 25 -2.41 24.04 -6.33
CA LEU A 25 -1.51 23.54 -5.28
C LEU A 25 -2.13 22.35 -4.53
N ARG A 26 -3.41 22.43 -4.16
CA ARG A 26 -4.14 21.30 -3.54
C ARG A 26 -4.23 20.10 -4.49
N GLY A 27 -4.45 20.34 -5.78
CA GLY A 27 -4.46 19.29 -6.81
C GLY A 27 -3.10 18.57 -6.91
N LEU A 28 -2.00 19.33 -6.94
CA LEU A 28 -0.65 18.78 -7.00
C LEU A 28 -0.30 17.95 -5.75
N ALA A 29 -0.69 18.42 -4.55
CA ALA A 29 -0.48 17.66 -3.32
C ALA A 29 -1.20 16.29 -3.37
N HIS A 30 -2.43 16.25 -3.87
CA HIS A 30 -3.15 14.98 -4.04
C HIS A 30 -2.52 14.06 -5.09
N ALA A 31 -2.06 14.62 -6.20
CA ALA A 31 -1.38 13.84 -7.24
C ALA A 31 -0.08 13.21 -6.72
N LYS A 32 0.68 13.93 -5.88
CA LYS A 32 1.88 13.42 -5.22
C LYS A 32 1.57 12.19 -4.37
N HIS A 33 0.59 12.28 -3.47
CA HIS A 33 0.21 11.15 -2.61
C HIS A 33 -0.26 9.92 -3.40
N LEU A 34 -1.00 10.14 -4.49
CA LEU A 34 -1.44 9.05 -5.37
C LEU A 34 -0.25 8.38 -6.04
N ALA A 35 0.71 9.16 -6.57
CA ALA A 35 1.91 8.60 -7.20
C ALA A 35 2.79 7.82 -6.22
N GLU A 36 2.95 8.32 -5.00
CA GLU A 36 3.67 7.64 -3.92
C GLU A 36 2.97 6.33 -3.52
N ALA A 37 1.65 6.37 -3.29
CA ALA A 37 0.88 5.19 -2.92
C ALA A 37 0.89 4.10 -4.01
N THR A 38 0.79 4.48 -5.29
CA THR A 38 0.89 3.53 -6.41
C THR A 38 2.28 2.89 -6.47
N ASN A 39 3.35 3.68 -6.32
CA ASN A 39 4.71 3.17 -6.34
C ASN A 39 4.97 2.20 -5.16
N LEU A 40 4.44 2.51 -3.97
CA LEU A 40 4.48 1.61 -2.82
C LEU A 40 3.79 0.28 -3.11
N ALA A 41 2.58 0.32 -3.66
CA ALA A 41 1.82 -0.87 -4.00
C ALA A 41 2.52 -1.71 -5.08
N GLU A 42 3.08 -1.09 -6.13
CA GLU A 42 3.83 -1.79 -7.19
C GLU A 42 5.07 -2.49 -6.63
N ASN A 43 5.88 -1.81 -5.81
CA ASN A 43 7.06 -2.42 -5.19
C ASN A 43 6.68 -3.62 -4.31
N PHE A 44 5.58 -3.51 -3.56
CA PHE A 44 5.10 -4.61 -2.72
C PHE A 44 4.62 -5.80 -3.56
N ILE A 45 3.93 -5.56 -4.68
CA ILE A 45 3.54 -6.62 -5.62
C ILE A 45 4.78 -7.32 -6.21
N GLU A 46 5.83 -6.57 -6.58
CA GLU A 46 7.07 -7.16 -7.08
C GLU A 46 7.79 -7.98 -6.01
N GLN A 47 7.76 -7.55 -4.75
CA GLN A 47 8.27 -8.34 -3.64
C GLN A 47 7.49 -9.65 -3.47
N LEU A 48 6.15 -9.58 -3.46
CA LEU A 48 5.30 -10.78 -3.44
C LEU A 48 5.58 -11.70 -4.61
N ARG A 49 5.86 -11.14 -5.80
CA ARG A 49 6.23 -11.92 -6.98
C ARG A 49 7.55 -12.67 -6.77
N LEU A 50 8.55 -12.04 -6.17
CA LEU A 50 9.83 -12.70 -5.87
C LEU A 50 9.68 -13.80 -4.81
N GLU A 51 8.90 -13.54 -3.74
CA GLU A 51 8.56 -14.56 -2.75
C GLU A 51 7.82 -15.73 -3.40
N PHE A 52 6.87 -15.44 -4.30
CA PHE A 52 6.11 -16.47 -4.99
C PHE A 52 6.93 -17.26 -6.01
N MET A 53 7.93 -16.64 -6.65
CA MET A 53 8.85 -17.36 -7.55
C MET A 53 9.83 -18.26 -6.79
N SER A 54 10.14 -17.95 -5.53
CA SER A 54 10.99 -18.78 -4.68
C SER A 54 10.19 -19.80 -3.87
N TRP A 55 8.86 -19.68 -3.86
CA TRP A 55 7.98 -20.66 -3.25
C TRP A 55 7.94 -21.95 -4.08
N THR A 56 8.60 -22.98 -3.57
CA THR A 56 8.59 -24.32 -4.17
C THR A 56 7.59 -25.21 -3.43
N ASP A 57 6.58 -25.65 -4.16
CA ASP A 57 5.46 -26.45 -3.66
C ASP A 57 5.91 -27.88 -3.33
N ILE A 58 6.53 -28.07 -2.16
CA ILE A 58 6.59 -29.39 -1.52
C ILE A 58 5.33 -29.51 -0.66
N PRO A 59 4.25 -30.17 -1.16
CA PRO A 59 3.03 -30.36 -0.40
C PRO A 59 3.36 -31.10 0.91
N GLY A 60 3.09 -30.45 2.04
CA GLY A 60 3.37 -30.97 3.38
C GLY A 60 4.71 -30.57 4.01
N GLN A 61 5.58 -29.82 3.31
CA GLN A 61 6.81 -29.25 3.91
C GLN A 61 6.92 -27.71 3.78
N GLY A 62 5.96 -27.07 3.10
CA GLY A 62 6.09 -25.71 2.58
C GLY A 62 6.15 -24.54 3.59
N LEU A 63 6.11 -24.77 4.90
CA LEU A 63 6.27 -23.71 5.91
C LEU A 63 7.07 -24.12 7.15
N ASP A 64 7.27 -25.41 7.40
CA ASP A 64 7.98 -25.91 8.59
C ASP A 64 9.52 -25.88 8.43
N GLY A 65 10.03 -25.60 7.23
CA GLY A 65 11.45 -25.69 6.87
C GLY A 65 12.09 -24.40 6.39
N GLY A 66 12.26 -23.40 7.25
CA GLY A 66 13.31 -22.38 7.13
C GLY A 66 13.21 -21.34 5.99
N GLY A 67 12.21 -21.41 5.11
CA GLY A 67 11.89 -20.35 4.18
C GLY A 67 11.08 -19.25 4.88
N THR A 68 11.71 -18.13 5.20
CA THR A 68 11.00 -16.93 5.69
C THR A 68 10.26 -16.28 4.52
N PHE A 69 9.05 -16.78 4.19
CA PHE A 69 8.09 -16.11 3.31
C PHE A 69 7.07 -15.36 4.17
N PRO A 70 7.39 -14.14 4.62
CA PRO A 70 6.62 -13.47 5.63
C PRO A 70 5.19 -13.16 5.23
N HIS A 71 4.94 -12.94 3.94
CA HIS A 71 3.63 -12.53 3.45
C HIS A 71 2.74 -13.68 2.98
N ILE A 72 3.35 -14.82 2.61
CA ILE A 72 2.63 -15.97 2.03
C ILE A 72 2.39 -17.06 3.08
N LYS A 73 3.05 -17.01 4.24
CA LYS A 73 2.93 -18.04 5.30
C LYS A 73 1.51 -18.30 5.81
N ASP A 74 0.65 -17.28 5.80
CA ASP A 74 -0.71 -17.39 6.33
C ASP A 74 -1.73 -17.82 5.25
N LEU A 75 -1.24 -18.14 4.05
CA LEU A 75 -2.03 -18.67 2.97
C LEU A 75 -2.37 -20.14 3.23
N VAL A 76 -3.66 -20.48 3.09
CA VAL A 76 -4.11 -21.86 3.19
C VAL A 76 -3.51 -22.66 2.04
N VAL A 77 -2.82 -23.76 2.35
CA VAL A 77 -2.20 -24.69 1.40
C VAL A 77 -2.72 -26.12 1.60
N GLY A 78 -2.62 -26.96 0.56
CA GLY A 78 -2.90 -28.40 0.64
C GLY A 78 -4.28 -28.84 0.15
N GLY A 79 -4.74 -30.01 0.62
CA GLY A 79 -5.90 -30.73 0.06
C GLY A 79 -7.27 -30.08 0.28
N GLY A 80 -7.34 -29.01 1.07
CA GLY A 80 -8.57 -28.26 1.35
C GLY A 80 -8.71 -26.92 0.60
N VAL A 81 -7.75 -26.57 -0.27
CA VAL A 81 -7.77 -25.29 -0.97
C VAL A 81 -8.82 -25.31 -2.08
N THR A 82 -9.84 -24.46 -1.97
CA THR A 82 -10.83 -24.20 -3.02
C THR A 82 -10.53 -22.91 -3.76
N ALA A 83 -11.06 -22.74 -4.98
CA ALA A 83 -11.04 -21.44 -5.64
C ALA A 83 -11.77 -20.42 -4.76
N GLY A 84 -11.19 -19.23 -4.59
CA GLY A 84 -11.69 -18.20 -3.68
C GLY A 84 -11.23 -18.37 -2.23
N ALA A 85 -10.48 -19.42 -1.87
CA ALA A 85 -9.88 -19.50 -0.55
C ALA A 85 -8.92 -18.31 -0.33
N GLN A 86 -9.07 -17.65 0.81
CA GLN A 86 -8.28 -16.48 1.21
C GLN A 86 -7.38 -16.84 2.39
N ALA A 87 -6.28 -16.11 2.54
CA ALA A 87 -5.49 -16.16 3.76
C ALA A 87 -6.33 -15.74 4.98
N THR A 88 -5.93 -16.19 6.16
CA THR A 88 -6.59 -15.82 7.41
C THR A 88 -6.31 -14.34 7.69
N GLY A 89 -7.27 -13.47 7.36
CA GLY A 89 -7.09 -12.02 7.51
C GLY A 89 -6.89 -11.60 8.96
N ASP A 90 -6.07 -10.58 9.18
CA ASP A 90 -5.77 -9.97 10.49
C ASP A 90 -6.46 -8.59 10.64
N VAL A 91 -7.11 -8.09 9.59
CA VAL A 91 -7.82 -6.80 9.61
C VAL A 91 -9.25 -6.98 10.11
N LEU A 92 -9.62 -6.24 11.16
CA LEU A 92 -10.95 -6.32 11.76
C LEU A 92 -12.03 -5.86 10.75
N GLY A 93 -13.04 -6.69 10.52
CA GLY A 93 -14.16 -6.36 9.63
C GLY A 93 -13.84 -6.49 8.14
N ALA A 94 -12.63 -6.94 7.77
CA ALA A 94 -12.19 -7.10 6.39
C ALA A 94 -11.60 -8.50 6.16
N PRO A 95 -12.45 -9.53 5.99
CA PRO A 95 -11.97 -10.91 5.83
C PRO A 95 -11.02 -11.04 4.63
N GLY A 96 -9.93 -11.79 4.83
CA GLY A 96 -8.89 -12.03 3.84
C GLY A 96 -7.84 -10.91 3.71
N TRP A 97 -8.06 -9.74 4.33
CA TRP A 97 -7.07 -8.67 4.34
C TRP A 97 -6.08 -8.84 5.48
N MET A 98 -4.81 -8.67 5.15
CA MET A 98 -3.67 -8.73 6.06
C MET A 98 -2.95 -7.39 6.04
N ARG A 99 -2.33 -7.04 7.17
CA ARG A 99 -1.51 -5.85 7.29
C ARG A 99 -0.12 -6.14 6.73
N ALA A 100 0.41 -5.25 5.91
CA ALA A 100 1.84 -5.26 5.57
C ALA A 100 2.62 -4.72 6.77
N GLY A 101 2.76 -5.56 7.80
CA GLY A 101 3.35 -5.18 9.08
C GLY A 101 4.88 -5.09 9.01
N PRO A 102 5.52 -4.21 9.80
CA PRO A 102 6.98 -4.08 9.83
C PRO A 102 7.70 -5.20 10.59
N THR A 103 6.95 -6.15 11.15
CA THR A 103 7.41 -7.27 11.97
C THR A 103 7.08 -8.64 11.35
N SER A 104 6.34 -8.69 10.23
CA SER A 104 5.95 -9.96 9.63
C SER A 104 7.10 -10.69 8.93
N GLY A 105 8.23 -10.03 8.64
CA GLY A 105 9.47 -10.66 8.17
C GLY A 105 10.65 -9.71 7.97
N GLU A 106 11.85 -10.27 7.95
CA GLU A 106 13.09 -9.55 7.57
C GLU A 106 13.25 -9.36 6.04
N ASP A 107 12.21 -9.02 5.30
CA ASP A 107 12.23 -7.79 4.52
C ASP A 107 12.92 -7.69 3.12
N ARG A 108 13.93 -8.48 2.75
CA ARG A 108 15.03 -8.07 1.80
C ARG A 108 14.67 -7.42 0.41
N ARG A 109 14.77 -6.05 0.33
CA ARG A 109 15.08 -5.10 -0.82
C ARG A 109 13.93 -4.78 -1.83
N VAL A 110 13.76 -3.57 -2.43
CA VAL A 110 14.65 -2.72 -3.30
C VAL A 110 14.34 -1.20 -3.20
N SER A 111 15.37 -0.33 -3.31
CA SER A 111 15.35 1.16 -3.21
C SER A 111 14.99 1.93 -4.47
N ARG A 112 14.05 2.88 -4.31
CA ARG A 112 14.24 4.22 -4.87
C ARG A 112 14.20 5.24 -3.73
N VAL A 113 15.35 5.88 -3.52
CA VAL A 113 15.65 6.98 -2.57
C VAL A 113 16.00 6.53 -1.14
N GLY A 114 17.10 5.80 -0.99
CA GLY A 114 17.74 5.58 0.32
C GLY A 114 18.85 4.53 0.28
N PRO A 115 19.89 4.64 1.13
CA PRO A 115 20.96 3.65 1.21
C PRO A 115 20.38 2.28 1.57
N VAL A 116 20.78 1.27 0.79
CA VAL A 116 20.40 -0.14 0.96
C VAL A 116 20.90 -0.67 2.31
N SER A 117 20.06 -0.63 3.33
CA SER A 117 20.34 -1.33 4.59
C SER A 117 20.07 -2.84 4.39
N PRO A 118 20.86 -3.74 5.02
CA PRO A 118 20.73 -5.19 4.86
C PRO A 118 19.46 -5.81 5.49
N LEU A 119 18.68 -5.01 6.21
CA LEU A 119 17.34 -5.34 6.70
C LEU A 119 16.35 -4.78 5.69
N GLY A 120 15.68 -5.66 4.96
CA GLY A 120 14.80 -5.16 3.92
C GLY A 120 13.48 -4.56 4.40
N LEU A 121 12.64 -4.25 3.42
CA LEU A 121 12.08 -2.95 3.09
C LEU A 121 13.18 -1.90 2.90
N ASN A 122 12.99 -1.00 1.94
CA ASN A 122 13.69 0.27 2.04
C ASN A 122 13.44 0.85 3.41
N SER A 123 14.50 1.20 4.12
CA SER A 123 14.41 2.06 5.28
C SER A 123 13.51 3.27 4.99
N GLY A 124 13.55 3.82 3.76
CA GLY A 124 12.66 4.89 3.30
C GLY A 124 11.18 4.53 3.17
N ILE A 125 10.83 3.33 2.69
CA ILE A 125 9.43 2.87 2.60
C ILE A 125 8.90 2.53 4.00
N ARG A 126 9.74 1.93 4.84
CA ARG A 126 9.44 1.63 6.25
C ARG A 126 9.30 2.92 7.07
N GLN A 127 10.13 3.93 6.83
CA GLN A 127 10.01 5.26 7.43
C GLN A 127 8.74 5.98 6.97
N ALA A 128 8.39 5.90 5.68
CA ALA A 128 7.15 6.46 5.15
C ALA A 128 5.88 5.78 5.70
N MET A 129 5.97 4.49 6.08
CA MET A 129 4.85 3.77 6.72
C MET A 129 4.74 3.99 8.24
N ILE A 130 5.85 4.17 8.97
CA ILE A 130 5.85 4.00 10.44
C ILE A 130 6.02 5.28 11.25
N GLN A 131 6.71 6.32 10.74
CA GLN A 131 7.09 7.45 11.60
C GLN A 131 6.44 8.79 11.19
N PRO A 132 5.36 9.21 11.88
CA PRO A 132 4.98 10.62 11.91
C PRO A 132 6.15 11.39 12.53
N GLY A 133 6.76 12.29 11.75
CA GLY A 133 7.87 13.12 12.21
C GLY A 133 9.28 12.67 11.78
N PHE A 134 9.42 11.72 10.85
CA PHE A 134 10.67 11.65 10.08
C PHE A 134 10.72 12.88 9.16
N GLU A 135 11.75 13.73 9.33
CA GLU A 135 11.88 15.07 8.75
C GLU A 135 11.42 15.12 7.28
N GLY A 136 10.24 15.69 7.04
CA GLY A 136 9.73 15.97 5.68
C GLY A 136 8.63 15.06 5.13
N THR A 137 8.11 14.09 5.91
CA THR A 137 6.90 13.31 5.52
C THR A 137 5.69 13.69 6.37
N ASP A 138 4.75 14.42 5.77
CA ASP A 138 3.61 15.01 6.48
C ASP A 138 2.51 14.01 6.88
N LYS A 139 2.49 12.77 6.31
CA LYS A 139 1.39 11.81 6.49
C LYS A 139 1.85 10.35 6.42
N PRO A 140 1.42 9.47 7.35
CA PRO A 140 1.70 8.04 7.29
C PRO A 140 0.85 7.34 6.22
N TYR A 141 1.41 6.31 5.57
CA TYR A 141 0.68 5.41 4.67
C TYR A 141 0.40 4.07 5.35
N CYS A 142 -0.84 3.59 5.25
CA CYS A 142 -1.22 2.24 5.66
C CYS A 142 -1.36 1.34 4.45
N MET A 143 -0.73 0.17 4.50
CA MET A 143 -0.80 -0.82 3.43
C MET A 143 -1.41 -2.12 3.93
N HIS A 144 -2.41 -2.58 3.18
CA HIS A 144 -3.10 -3.84 3.39
C HIS A 144 -2.98 -4.66 2.11
N TYR A 145 -2.94 -5.98 2.25
CA TYR A 145 -2.94 -6.87 1.11
C TYR A 145 -3.86 -8.05 1.33
N ARG A 146 -4.38 -8.59 0.24
CA ARG A 146 -5.26 -9.75 0.25
C ARG A 146 -4.80 -10.73 -0.81
N LEU A 147 -4.63 -11.98 -0.39
CA LEU A 147 -4.27 -13.10 -1.24
C LEU A 147 -5.50 -14.00 -1.39
N THR A 148 -5.90 -14.26 -2.62
CA THR A 148 -7.05 -15.12 -2.95
C THR A 148 -6.65 -16.15 -3.99
N TRP A 149 -6.91 -17.42 -3.75
CA TRP A 149 -6.70 -18.47 -4.74
C TRP A 149 -7.63 -18.29 -5.96
N LEU A 150 -7.05 -18.08 -7.14
CA LEU A 150 -7.80 -18.11 -8.42
C LEU A 150 -7.96 -19.55 -8.91
N VAL A 151 -6.85 -20.30 -8.88
CA VAL A 151 -6.81 -21.73 -9.20
C VAL A 151 -6.10 -22.42 -8.03
N PRO A 152 -6.74 -23.38 -7.35
CA PRO A 152 -6.14 -24.08 -6.21
C PRO A 152 -4.73 -24.55 -6.50
N ASN A 153 -3.79 -24.18 -5.64
CA ASN A 153 -2.37 -24.56 -5.70
C ASN A 153 -1.66 -24.20 -7.04
N ARG A 154 -2.17 -23.23 -7.81
CA ARG A 154 -1.56 -22.83 -9.09
C ARG A 154 -1.49 -21.33 -9.32
N ALA A 155 -2.54 -20.59 -8.96
CA ALA A 155 -2.62 -19.16 -9.24
C ALA A 155 -3.33 -18.42 -8.12
N ILE A 156 -2.76 -17.28 -7.74
CA ILE A 156 -3.26 -16.40 -6.69
C ILE A 156 -3.52 -15.03 -7.28
N ARG A 157 -4.64 -14.42 -6.90
CA ARG A 157 -4.87 -12.99 -7.05
C ARG A 157 -4.34 -12.29 -5.81
N VAL A 158 -3.51 -11.29 -6.05
CA VAL A 158 -3.01 -10.36 -5.06
C VAL A 158 -3.74 -9.04 -5.23
N GLU A 159 -4.29 -8.53 -4.14
CA GLU A 159 -4.83 -7.18 -4.06
C GLU A 159 -4.05 -6.42 -3.00
N VAL A 160 -3.62 -5.20 -3.31
CA VAL A 160 -2.85 -4.34 -2.42
C VAL A 160 -3.58 -3.01 -2.32
N GLU A 161 -4.02 -2.66 -1.12
CA GLU A 161 -4.63 -1.38 -0.80
C GLU A 161 -3.62 -0.53 -0.05
N VAL A 162 -3.32 0.66 -0.58
CA VAL A 162 -2.50 1.66 0.11
C VAL A 162 -3.38 2.85 0.40
N SER A 163 -3.37 3.31 1.65
CA SER A 163 -4.24 4.36 2.13
C SER A 163 -3.49 5.44 2.91
N TRP A 164 -4.03 6.66 2.85
CA TRP A 164 -3.46 7.81 3.52
C TRP A 164 -4.56 8.74 4.06
N PRO A 165 -4.27 9.49 5.15
CA PRO A 165 -5.26 10.34 5.79
C PRO A 165 -5.59 11.61 4.97
N LEU A 166 -6.86 11.99 5.00
CA LEU A 166 -7.32 13.33 4.57
C LEU A 166 -6.75 14.41 5.51
N ALA A 167 -6.82 15.69 5.10
CA ALA A 167 -6.29 16.80 5.90
C ALA A 167 -6.96 16.94 7.29
N ASN A 168 -8.19 16.45 7.43
CA ASN A 168 -8.99 16.53 8.67
C ASN A 168 -9.13 15.18 9.37
N ALA A 169 -8.35 14.17 8.99
CA ALA A 169 -8.44 12.83 9.54
C ALA A 169 -7.82 12.75 10.94
N ASP A 170 -8.33 11.85 11.77
CA ASP A 170 -7.72 11.54 13.06
C ASP A 170 -6.47 10.67 12.84
N LEU A 171 -5.29 11.30 12.89
CA LEU A 171 -4.02 10.63 12.65
C LEU A 171 -3.78 9.46 13.61
N ASN A 172 -4.31 9.52 14.85
CA ASN A 172 -4.09 8.45 15.83
C ASN A 172 -4.73 7.14 15.41
N LYS A 173 -5.88 7.19 14.72
CA LYS A 173 -6.54 6.00 14.17
C LYS A 173 -5.76 5.42 12.99
N PHE A 174 -5.18 6.29 12.16
CA PHE A 174 -4.35 5.87 11.03
C PHE A 174 -3.04 5.22 11.48
N MET A 175 -2.44 5.67 12.58
CA MET A 175 -1.17 5.11 13.05
C MET A 175 -1.22 3.61 13.36
N LEU A 176 -2.40 3.07 13.64
CA LEU A 176 -2.57 1.64 13.97
C LEU A 176 -2.83 0.77 12.72
N CYS A 177 -3.21 1.38 11.59
CA CYS A 177 -3.61 0.67 10.36
C CYS A 177 -4.61 -0.49 10.61
N ASP A 178 -5.47 -0.37 11.63
CA ASP A 178 -6.35 -1.45 12.10
C ASP A 178 -7.58 -1.66 11.20
N THR A 179 -7.96 -0.64 10.44
CA THR A 179 -9.15 -0.67 9.57
C THR A 179 -8.76 -0.36 8.14
N LEU A 180 -9.46 -0.98 7.18
CA LEU A 180 -9.35 -0.59 5.79
C LEU A 180 -9.85 0.83 5.61
N ALA A 181 -9.13 1.61 4.80
CA ALA A 181 -9.55 2.93 4.40
C ALA A 181 -10.85 2.91 3.57
N SER A 182 -11.07 1.86 2.78
CA SER A 182 -12.34 1.62 2.09
C SER A 182 -13.56 1.53 3.03
N ALA A 183 -13.35 1.20 4.32
CA ALA A 183 -14.42 1.17 5.31
C ALA A 183 -14.71 2.56 5.95
N ASP A 184 -13.78 3.52 5.87
CA ASP A 184 -13.92 4.88 6.43
C ASP A 184 -13.70 5.96 5.36
N LEU A 185 -14.66 6.03 4.43
CA LEU A 185 -14.66 6.95 3.27
C LEU A 185 -14.57 8.44 3.65
N GLY A 186 -14.81 8.80 4.92
CA GLY A 186 -14.76 10.18 5.40
C GLY A 186 -13.39 10.65 5.89
N GLN A 187 -12.49 9.71 6.21
CA GLN A 187 -11.21 10.02 6.84
C GLN A 187 -10.00 9.62 5.99
N ALA A 188 -10.19 8.68 5.06
CA ALA A 188 -9.13 8.12 4.25
C ALA A 188 -9.31 8.40 2.76
N ARG A 189 -8.19 8.37 2.03
CA ARG A 189 -8.19 7.97 0.62
C ARG A 189 -7.40 6.69 0.49
N SER A 190 -7.78 5.85 -0.46
CA SER A 190 -7.02 4.66 -0.81
C SER A 190 -6.91 4.46 -2.31
N VAL A 191 -5.86 3.75 -2.69
CA VAL A 191 -5.66 3.19 -4.02
C VAL A 191 -5.53 1.69 -3.87
N THR A 192 -6.18 0.94 -4.75
CA THR A 192 -6.09 -0.52 -4.77
C THR A 192 -5.50 -0.96 -6.10
N LEU A 193 -4.41 -1.71 -6.03
CA LEU A 193 -3.84 -2.40 -7.19
C LEU A 193 -4.14 -3.89 -7.09
N THR A 194 -4.31 -4.54 -8.23
CA THR A 194 -4.58 -5.96 -8.31
C THR A 194 -3.63 -6.59 -9.32
N SER A 195 -3.05 -7.73 -8.96
CA SER A 195 -2.18 -8.53 -9.82
C SER A 195 -2.50 -10.01 -9.67
N SER A 196 -2.11 -10.82 -10.65
CA SER A 196 -2.23 -12.28 -10.58
C SER A 196 -0.85 -12.90 -10.63
N LEU A 197 -0.54 -13.75 -9.64
CA LEU A 197 0.72 -14.50 -9.55
C LEU A 197 0.44 -15.97 -9.88
N GLY A 198 1.21 -16.53 -10.81
CA GLY A 198 1.12 -17.92 -11.23
C GLY A 198 2.37 -18.69 -10.80
N MET A 199 2.17 -19.90 -10.25
CA MET A 199 3.26 -20.69 -9.71
C MET A 199 4.03 -21.33 -10.86
N ASN A 200 5.34 -21.44 -10.73
CA ASN A 200 6.14 -22.06 -11.78
C ASN A 200 6.01 -23.59 -11.68
N VAL A 201 5.17 -24.19 -12.52
CA VAL A 201 4.87 -25.64 -12.50
C VAL A 201 5.93 -26.46 -13.26
N PHE A 202 6.94 -25.82 -13.85
CA PHE A 202 7.87 -26.47 -14.79
C PHE A 202 9.08 -27.18 -14.17
N GLU A 203 9.23 -27.22 -12.84
CA GLU A 203 10.34 -27.93 -12.16
C GLU A 203 9.97 -29.35 -11.67
N ARG A 204 9.13 -30.09 -12.40
CA ARG A 204 8.90 -31.52 -12.14
C ARG A 204 9.45 -32.41 -13.24
#